data_AF-A0A7C1WLE8-F1
#
_entry.id   AF-A0A7C1WLE8-F1
#
_cell.length_a   1.000
_cell.length_b   1.000
_cell.length_c   1.000
_cell.angle_alpha   90.00
_cell.angle_beta   90.00
_cell.angle_gamma   90.00
#
_symmetry.space_group_name_H-M   'P 1'
#
loop_
_entity.id
_entity.type
_entity.pdbx_description
1 polymer ?
#
loop_
_entity_poly.entity_id
_entity_poly.type
_entity_poly.pdbx_seq_one_letter_code
_entity_poly.pdbx_strand_id
1 'polypeptide(L)'
;MSTLECRISSIVYSDKSTDFYILRVKPIIGLNATTVKGCFFEFNPVVGLKVSFKGKWVEDPRYGKQLNAYSFNFMEDKTRIGIISFLSSNITSIGPITAQKLYDHLGTDLKNVLDNDPERIKKLDFLTSVQSKAICDEWKKNNQLRTSAIFLTDLGFTPLQIRSIYKEFGVLTIQIVKKNPYSVTDCSSVGFQSADNAARSLGISVDDPMRVKSMILFLMEDLSRSEGHMWVTSSMIRSAVFNMFKKLNLTPFTHGEYMSDSHFFSALQELKSDGEIISKNDKLYLATDWKMESESAENIAKRIVIEPIKFKNVPSILKKYEHSHNIELSDEQCSAIMSLSNTRLSVITGFPGTGKTTLIRSFAYLFDELNLNYSLLSPTGIAAKRLSFITKKSASTIHRALGYTREGTWEFGQYNKYSVDAV
;
A
#
# COMPACT_ATOMS: atom_id res chain seq x y z
N MET A 1 -7.00 -25.58 19.40
CA MET A 1 -5.73 -25.30 18.69
C MET A 1 -4.75 -26.42 19.02
N SER A 2 -3.89 -26.80 18.08
CA SER A 2 -2.88 -27.84 18.31
C SER A 2 -1.49 -27.29 18.06
N THR A 3 -0.55 -27.66 18.92
CA THR A 3 0.88 -27.38 18.75
C THR A 3 1.58 -28.65 18.25
N LEU A 4 2.41 -28.53 17.22
CA LEU A 4 3.19 -29.62 16.65
C LEU A 4 4.68 -29.27 16.65
N GLU A 5 5.41 -29.93 17.54
CA GLU A 5 6.87 -29.90 17.57
C GLU A 5 7.43 -30.92 16.61
N CYS A 6 8.26 -30.49 15.66
CA CYS A 6 8.75 -31.37 14.59
C CYS A 6 10.12 -30.95 14.03
N ARG A 7 10.72 -31.85 13.25
CA ARG A 7 11.84 -31.56 12.35
C ARG A 7 11.36 -31.49 10.91
N ILE A 8 11.83 -30.52 10.13
CA ILE A 8 11.54 -30.44 8.70
C ILE A 8 12.28 -31.57 7.99
N SER A 9 11.54 -32.44 7.31
CA SER A 9 12.10 -33.56 6.52
C SER A 9 12.31 -33.17 5.07
N SER A 10 11.37 -32.43 4.48
CA SER A 10 11.49 -31.90 3.12
C SER A 10 10.56 -30.69 2.90
N ILE A 11 10.92 -29.87 1.92
CA ILE A 11 10.07 -28.78 1.43
C ILE A 11 9.35 -29.32 0.19
N VAL A 12 8.04 -29.51 0.28
CA VAL A 12 7.22 -30.07 -0.81
C VAL A 12 6.84 -28.97 -1.80
N TYR A 13 6.53 -27.78 -1.30
CA TYR A 13 6.22 -26.61 -2.10
C TYR A 13 6.61 -25.33 -1.34
N SER A 14 7.03 -24.30 -2.08
CA SER A 14 7.28 -22.98 -1.55
C SER A 14 6.90 -21.91 -2.57
N ASP A 15 6.11 -20.93 -2.15
CA ASP A 15 5.90 -19.68 -2.88
C ASP A 15 6.51 -18.52 -2.10
N LYS A 16 7.67 -18.06 -2.55
CA LYS A 16 8.42 -16.95 -1.92
C LYS A 16 7.68 -15.61 -2.03
N SER A 17 6.72 -15.47 -2.94
CA SER A 17 5.96 -14.24 -3.08
C SER A 17 4.87 -14.10 -2.02
N THR A 18 4.41 -15.20 -1.42
CA THR A 18 3.35 -15.24 -0.39
C THR A 18 3.83 -15.83 0.94
N ASP A 19 5.12 -16.21 1.03
CA ASP A 19 5.70 -17.00 2.11
C ASP A 19 4.90 -18.28 2.42
N PHE A 20 4.23 -18.84 1.41
CA PHE A 20 3.44 -20.05 1.57
C PHE A 20 4.31 -21.29 1.40
N TYR A 21 4.21 -22.21 2.35
CA TYR A 21 4.98 -23.44 2.35
C TYR A 21 4.09 -24.66 2.55
N ILE A 22 4.46 -25.75 1.88
CA ILE A 22 4.01 -27.10 2.21
C ILE A 22 5.26 -27.88 2.60
N LEU A 23 5.30 -28.34 3.85
CA LEU A 23 6.46 -28.98 4.45
C LEU A 23 6.09 -30.41 4.85
N ARG A 24 6.97 -31.36 4.54
CA ARG A 24 6.95 -32.68 5.18
C ARG A 24 7.76 -32.57 6.46
N VAL A 25 7.16 -32.93 7.58
CA VAL A 25 7.80 -32.83 8.90
C VAL A 25 7.74 -34.17 9.63
N LYS A 26 8.74 -34.44 10.47
CA LYS A 26 8.76 -35.57 11.39
C LYS A 26 8.49 -35.04 12.81
N PRO A 27 7.35 -35.36 13.43
CA PRO A 27 7.06 -34.97 14.81
C PRO A 27 8.18 -35.40 15.78
N ILE A 28 8.43 -34.61 16.83
CA ILE A 28 9.34 -35.02 17.93
C ILE A 28 8.71 -36.17 18.72
N ILE A 29 7.41 -36.07 18.99
CA ILE A 29 6.61 -37.08 19.68
C ILE A 29 5.67 -37.72 18.65
N GLY A 30 5.82 -39.03 18.43
CA GLY A 30 5.09 -39.79 17.42
C GLY A 30 5.94 -40.21 16.21
N LEU A 31 5.52 -41.26 15.51
CA LEU A 31 6.34 -41.93 14.49
C LEU A 31 6.07 -41.45 13.05
N ASN A 32 4.87 -40.92 12.77
CA ASN A 32 4.43 -40.70 11.39
C ASN A 32 4.78 -39.30 10.86
N ALA A 33 5.47 -39.27 9.72
CA ALA A 33 5.74 -38.04 8.99
C ALA A 33 4.42 -37.37 8.54
N THR A 34 4.28 -36.10 8.91
CA THR A 34 3.07 -35.30 8.74
C THR A 34 3.32 -34.17 7.74
N THR A 35 2.27 -33.66 7.11
CA THR A 35 2.34 -32.45 6.28
C THR A 35 1.87 -31.22 7.06
N VAL A 36 2.67 -30.16 7.02
CA VAL A 36 2.33 -28.83 7.54
C VAL A 36 2.19 -27.88 6.34
N LYS A 37 1.10 -27.12 6.28
CA LYS A 37 0.92 -26.04 5.30
C LYS A 37 0.59 -24.73 6.00
N GLY A 38 1.05 -23.62 5.45
CA GLY A 38 0.78 -22.29 6.00
C GLY A 38 1.61 -21.21 5.33
N CYS A 39 1.22 -19.95 5.55
CA CYS A 39 2.03 -18.79 5.21
C CYS A 39 2.85 -18.39 6.44
N PHE A 40 4.18 -18.34 6.29
CA PHE A 40 5.11 -18.10 7.38
C PHE A 40 6.04 -16.95 6.98
N PHE A 41 5.66 -15.71 7.33
CA PHE A 41 6.41 -14.51 6.96
C PHE A 41 7.89 -14.61 7.38
N GLU A 42 8.81 -14.38 6.42
CA GLU A 42 10.27 -14.54 6.56
C GLU A 42 10.74 -15.88 7.15
N PHE A 43 9.95 -16.94 7.02
CA PHE A 43 10.39 -18.27 7.35
C PHE A 43 11.24 -18.84 6.20
N ASN A 44 12.50 -19.16 6.50
CA ASN A 44 13.40 -19.86 5.60
C ASN A 44 13.54 -21.32 6.07
N PRO A 45 12.67 -22.25 5.63
CA PRO A 45 12.77 -23.65 6.03
C PRO A 45 14.06 -24.27 5.50
N VAL A 46 14.73 -25.04 6.35
CA VAL A 46 15.87 -25.89 5.98
C VAL A 46 15.60 -27.30 6.46
N VAL A 47 15.96 -28.31 5.66
CA VAL A 47 15.84 -29.71 6.07
C VAL A 47 16.66 -29.97 7.34
N GLY A 48 16.06 -30.66 8.31
CA GLY A 48 16.61 -30.94 9.63
C GLY A 48 16.27 -29.90 10.71
N LEU A 49 15.71 -28.74 10.32
CA LEU A 49 15.38 -27.66 11.25
C LEU A 49 14.26 -28.06 12.21
N LYS A 50 14.44 -27.78 13.50
CA LYS A 50 13.44 -28.02 14.55
C LYS A 50 12.52 -26.82 14.71
N VAL A 51 11.22 -27.03 14.53
CA VAL A 51 10.20 -25.99 14.55
C VAL A 51 8.97 -26.48 15.32
N SER A 52 8.34 -25.58 16.07
CA SER A 52 7.03 -25.77 16.68
C SER A 52 6.01 -24.98 15.88
N PHE A 53 5.02 -25.65 15.31
CA PHE A 53 3.93 -25.02 14.58
C PHE A 53 2.65 -25.01 15.42
N LYS A 54 1.92 -23.88 15.47
CA LYS A 54 0.55 -23.88 15.98
C LYS A 54 -0.44 -23.78 14.83
N GLY A 55 -1.45 -24.63 14.87
CA GLY A 55 -2.37 -24.81 13.76
C GLY A 55 -3.69 -25.45 14.13
N LYS A 56 -4.50 -25.71 13.09
CA LYS A 56 -5.67 -26.58 13.13
C LYS A 56 -5.43 -27.76 12.19
N TRP A 57 -5.74 -28.96 12.66
CA TRP A 57 -5.73 -30.14 11.80
C TRP A 57 -6.89 -30.07 10.81
N VAL A 58 -6.60 -30.34 9.55
CA VAL A 58 -7.56 -30.34 8.45
C VAL A 58 -7.36 -31.64 7.67
N GLU A 59 -8.46 -32.24 7.24
CA GLU A 59 -8.45 -33.42 6.39
C GLU A 59 -8.73 -32.99 4.94
N ASP A 60 -7.74 -33.14 4.08
CA ASP A 60 -7.83 -32.81 2.67
C ASP A 60 -8.29 -34.05 1.88
N PRO A 61 -9.33 -33.95 1.03
CA PRO A 61 -9.86 -35.10 0.28
C PRO A 61 -8.83 -35.79 -0.63
N ARG A 62 -7.81 -35.05 -1.10
CA ARG A 62 -6.77 -35.57 -2.01
C ARG A 62 -5.48 -35.91 -1.28
N TYR A 63 -5.14 -35.17 -0.23
CA TYR A 63 -3.82 -35.24 0.40
C TYR A 63 -3.84 -35.73 1.86
N GLY A 64 -5.01 -36.08 2.39
CA GLY A 64 -5.19 -36.63 3.73
C GLY A 64 -5.00 -35.60 4.84
N LYS A 65 -4.67 -36.08 6.04
CA LYS A 65 -4.56 -35.26 7.26
C LYS A 65 -3.33 -34.34 7.23
N GLN A 66 -3.55 -33.04 7.36
CA GLN A 66 -2.51 -32.01 7.36
C GLN A 66 -2.72 -31.03 8.51
N LEU A 67 -1.63 -30.42 8.99
CA LEU A 67 -1.74 -29.29 9.90
C LEU A 67 -1.76 -27.99 9.07
N ASN A 68 -2.87 -27.26 9.12
CA ASN A 68 -2.92 -25.88 8.63
C ASN A 68 -2.40 -24.97 9.75
N ALA A 69 -1.12 -24.59 9.66
CA ALA A 69 -0.44 -23.80 10.66
C ALA A 69 -0.50 -22.31 10.32
N TYR A 70 -0.77 -21.49 11.34
CA TYR A 70 -0.85 -20.03 11.24
C TYR A 70 0.31 -19.34 11.98
N SER A 71 1.05 -20.07 12.80
CA SER A 71 2.27 -19.59 13.44
C SER A 71 3.31 -20.68 13.53
N PHE A 72 4.56 -20.26 13.66
CA PHE A 72 5.69 -21.12 13.93
C PHE A 72 6.61 -20.45 14.94
N ASN A 73 7.33 -21.26 15.70
CA ASN A 73 8.44 -20.85 16.54
C ASN A 73 9.60 -21.79 16.29
N PHE A 74 10.81 -21.26 16.15
CA PHE A 74 11.99 -22.12 16.21
C PHE A 74 12.05 -22.71 17.61
N MET A 75 12.13 -24.04 17.70
CA MET A 75 12.40 -24.65 18.99
C MET A 75 13.85 -24.35 19.33
N GLU A 76 14.12 -24.09 20.61
CA GLU A 76 15.47 -23.88 21.12
C GLU A 76 16.29 -25.15 21.03
N ASP A 77 16.71 -25.46 19.82
CA ASP A 77 17.80 -26.34 19.55
C ASP A 77 18.75 -25.58 18.66
N LYS A 78 19.92 -25.35 19.27
CA LYS A 78 21.15 -24.73 18.80
C LYS A 78 21.69 -25.43 17.55
N THR A 79 20.87 -25.60 16.52
CA THR A 79 21.22 -26.38 15.35
C THR A 79 22.20 -25.56 14.53
N ARG A 80 23.45 -26.01 14.56
CA ARG A 80 24.56 -25.57 13.69
C ARG A 80 24.08 -25.20 12.28
N ILE A 81 23.25 -26.06 11.68
CA ILE A 81 22.69 -25.89 10.34
C ILE A 81 21.85 -24.60 10.20
N GLY A 82 20.97 -24.31 11.17
CA GLY A 82 20.07 -23.15 11.11
C GLY A 82 20.82 -21.82 11.23
N ILE A 83 21.76 -21.74 12.18
CA ILE A 83 22.54 -20.50 12.37
C ILE A 83 23.48 -20.26 11.18
N ILE A 84 24.14 -21.31 10.68
CA ILE A 84 25.03 -21.17 9.51
C ILE A 84 24.23 -20.75 8.27
N SER A 85 23.08 -21.38 8.01
CA SER A 85 22.23 -21.01 6.89
C SER A 85 21.73 -19.57 7.03
N PHE A 86 21.27 -19.17 8.21
CA PHE A 86 20.81 -17.80 8.46
C PHE A 86 21.91 -16.77 8.14
N LEU A 87 23.10 -16.92 8.74
CA LEU A 87 24.19 -15.98 8.55
C LEU A 87 24.64 -15.91 7.10
N SER A 88 24.76 -17.07 6.44
CA SER A 88 25.24 -17.14 5.05
C SER A 88 24.24 -16.68 4.00
N SER A 89 22.94 -16.80 4.26
CA SER A 89 21.88 -16.40 3.32
C SER A 89 21.43 -14.95 3.46
N ASN A 90 21.55 -14.35 4.66
CA ASN A 90 21.05 -13.00 4.93
C ASN A 90 22.16 -11.93 4.95
N ILE A 91 23.43 -12.32 5.06
CA ILE A 91 24.55 -11.38 5.15
C ILE A 91 25.54 -11.63 4.01
N THR A 92 25.53 -10.75 3.00
CA THR A 92 26.37 -10.88 1.79
C THR A 92 27.86 -11.00 2.08
N SER A 93 28.35 -10.38 3.16
CA SER A 93 29.76 -10.41 3.57
C SER A 93 30.16 -11.65 4.36
N ILE A 94 29.22 -12.55 4.67
CA ILE A 94 29.45 -13.77 5.44
C ILE A 94 29.12 -14.99 4.58
N GLY A 95 30.15 -15.68 4.10
CA GLY A 95 29.99 -16.96 3.42
C GLY A 95 29.78 -18.14 4.38
N PRO A 96 29.41 -19.33 3.87
CA PRO A 96 29.23 -20.54 4.68
C PRO A 96 30.44 -20.91 5.55
N ILE A 97 31.66 -20.68 5.04
CA ILE A 97 32.92 -20.95 5.77
C ILE A 97 33.05 -20.03 6.99
N THR A 98 32.77 -18.74 6.83
CA THR A 98 32.87 -17.75 7.91
C THR A 98 31.78 -18.00 8.95
N ALA A 99 30.55 -18.29 8.52
CA ALA A 99 29.46 -18.66 9.41
C ALA A 99 29.77 -19.94 10.20
N GLN A 100 30.41 -20.93 9.55
CA GLN A 100 30.85 -22.15 10.19
C GLN A 100 31.94 -21.88 11.24
N LYS A 101 32.96 -21.07 10.92
CA LYS A 101 34.00 -20.66 11.89
C LYS A 101 33.41 -19.93 13.10
N LEU A 102 32.43 -19.06 12.87
CA LEU A 102 31.75 -18.34 13.94
C LEU A 102 31.01 -19.31 14.89
N TYR A 103 30.29 -20.28 14.32
CA TYR A 103 29.63 -21.32 15.11
C TYR A 103 30.64 -22.26 15.77
N ASP A 104 31.76 -22.61 15.14
CA ASP A 104 32.77 -23.50 15.77
C ASP A 104 33.46 -22.80 16.96
N HIS A 105 33.62 -21.48 16.90
CA HIS A 105 34.25 -20.70 17.98
C HIS A 105 33.31 -20.46 19.17
N LEU A 106 32.05 -20.07 18.93
CA LEU A 106 31.09 -19.71 19.97
C LEU A 106 30.10 -20.84 20.30
N GLY A 107 30.08 -21.88 19.47
CA GLY A 107 29.24 -23.05 19.63
C GLY A 107 27.77 -22.69 19.82
N THR A 108 27.19 -23.32 20.83
CA THR A 108 25.80 -23.11 21.17
C THR A 108 25.50 -21.80 21.91
N ASP A 109 26.53 -21.08 22.36
CA ASP A 109 26.41 -19.77 23.03
C ASP A 109 26.29 -18.62 22.01
N LEU A 110 26.55 -18.87 20.72
CA LEU A 110 26.48 -17.86 19.66
C LEU A 110 25.14 -17.08 19.66
N LYS A 111 24.00 -17.76 19.87
CA LYS A 111 22.69 -17.11 19.98
C LYS A 111 22.65 -16.11 21.13
N ASN A 112 23.07 -16.55 22.32
CA ASN A 112 23.06 -15.73 23.53
C ASN A 112 24.03 -14.54 23.41
N VAL A 113 25.20 -14.74 22.78
CA VAL A 113 26.12 -13.67 22.44
C VAL A 113 25.47 -12.66 21.49
N LEU A 114 24.76 -13.11 20.45
CA LEU A 114 24.08 -12.20 19.51
C LEU A 114 22.88 -11.46 20.14
N ASP A 115 22.17 -12.10 21.08
CA ASP A 115 21.02 -11.50 21.77
C ASP A 115 21.43 -10.53 22.89
N ASN A 116 22.45 -10.86 23.67
CA ASN A 116 22.76 -10.19 24.95
C ASN A 116 24.16 -9.56 25.04
N ASP A 117 25.14 -10.01 24.26
CA ASP A 117 26.53 -9.50 24.29
C ASP A 117 27.15 -9.36 22.88
N PRO A 118 26.56 -8.53 22.00
CA PRO A 118 27.02 -8.40 20.62
C PRO A 118 28.44 -7.83 20.50
N GLU A 119 28.96 -7.17 21.54
CA GLU A 119 30.34 -6.68 21.59
C GLU A 119 31.37 -7.80 21.49
N ARG A 120 31.02 -9.01 21.95
CA ARG A 120 31.88 -10.19 21.83
C ARG A 120 32.12 -10.60 20.38
N ILE A 121 31.17 -10.34 19.47
CA ILE A 121 31.33 -10.57 18.02
C ILE A 121 32.34 -9.59 17.40
N LYS A 122 32.43 -8.36 17.93
CA LYS A 122 33.37 -7.33 17.45
C LYS A 122 34.82 -7.60 17.86
N LYS A 123 35.03 -8.44 18.88
CA LYS A 123 36.36 -8.81 19.41
C LYS A 123 36.96 -10.05 18.74
N LEU A 124 36.29 -10.63 17.74
CA LEU A 124 36.78 -11.83 17.05
C LEU A 124 37.78 -11.45 15.95
N ASP A 125 39.03 -11.87 16.10
CA ASP A 125 40.15 -11.51 15.21
C ASP A 125 39.96 -11.93 13.75
N PHE A 126 39.12 -12.94 13.49
CA PHE A 126 38.84 -13.44 12.14
C PHE A 126 37.67 -12.72 11.45
N LEU A 127 37.03 -11.74 12.10
CA LEU A 127 35.98 -10.90 11.51
C LEU A 127 36.47 -9.46 11.36
N THR A 128 36.18 -8.86 10.20
CA THR A 128 36.37 -7.41 10.04
C THR A 128 35.30 -6.63 10.81
N SER A 129 35.58 -5.37 11.16
CA SER A 129 34.60 -4.49 11.83
C SER A 129 33.29 -4.35 11.03
N VAL A 130 33.38 -4.35 9.70
CA VAL A 130 32.23 -4.34 8.79
C VAL A 130 31.42 -5.63 8.90
N GLN A 131 32.07 -6.79 8.94
CA GLN A 131 31.40 -8.08 9.10
C GLN A 131 30.75 -8.23 10.48
N SER A 132 31.45 -7.88 11.56
CA SER A 132 30.89 -7.96 12.92
C SER A 132 29.67 -7.06 13.06
N LYS A 133 29.72 -5.83 12.54
CA LYS A 133 28.56 -4.93 12.53
C LYS A 133 27.41 -5.50 11.71
N ALA A 134 27.66 -6.00 10.50
CA ALA A 134 26.63 -6.58 9.64
C ALA A 134 25.93 -7.78 10.31
N ILE A 135 26.67 -8.64 11.01
CA ILE A 135 26.11 -9.75 11.78
C ILE A 135 25.18 -9.25 12.88
N CYS A 136 25.62 -8.30 13.70
CA CYS A 136 24.84 -7.77 14.81
C CYS A 136 23.57 -7.05 14.31
N ASP A 137 23.69 -6.22 13.27
CA ASP A 137 22.58 -5.44 12.72
C ASP A 137 21.52 -6.37 12.10
N GLU A 138 21.95 -7.35 11.29
CA GLU A 138 21.02 -8.31 10.66
C GLU A 138 20.36 -9.23 11.68
N TRP A 139 21.10 -9.69 12.70
CA TRP A 139 20.53 -10.48 13.79
C TRP A 139 19.46 -9.71 14.57
N LYS A 140 19.78 -8.46 14.96
CA LYS A 140 18.85 -7.60 15.69
C LYS A 140 17.58 -7.32 14.89
N LYS A 141 17.74 -7.00 13.60
CA LYS A 141 16.62 -6.77 12.68
C LYS A 141 15.74 -8.01 12.54
N ASN A 142 16.33 -9.19 12.31
CA ASN A 142 15.56 -10.43 12.16
C ASN A 142 14.85 -10.81 13.47
N ASN A 143 15.47 -10.58 14.62
CA ASN A 143 14.84 -10.84 15.91
C ASN A 143 13.65 -9.90 16.18
N GLN A 144 13.78 -8.61 15.86
CA GLN A 144 12.67 -7.65 15.94
C GLN A 144 11.52 -8.04 15.02
N LEU A 145 11.83 -8.46 13.79
CA LEU A 145 10.84 -8.94 12.84
C LEU A 145 10.07 -10.16 13.37
N ARG A 146 10.78 -11.17 13.89
CA ARG A 146 10.17 -12.35 14.50
C ARG A 146 9.27 -11.97 15.67
N THR A 147 9.77 -11.10 16.54
CA THR A 147 9.02 -10.63 17.71
C THR A 147 7.74 -9.89 17.28
N SER A 148 7.82 -9.02 16.26
CA SER A 148 6.66 -8.33 15.67
C SER A 148 5.67 -9.32 15.05
N ALA A 149 6.15 -10.32 14.31
CA ALA A 149 5.31 -11.32 13.67
C ALA A 149 4.55 -12.17 14.71
N ILE A 150 5.23 -12.61 15.78
CA ILE A 150 4.60 -13.35 16.89
C ILE A 150 3.54 -12.48 17.57
N PHE A 151 3.91 -11.24 17.93
CA PHE A 151 2.99 -10.30 18.55
C PHE A 151 1.73 -10.07 17.70
N LEU A 152 1.87 -9.79 16.40
CA LEU A 152 0.73 -9.60 15.52
C LEU A 152 -0.10 -10.88 15.31
N THR A 153 0.55 -12.05 15.30
CA THR A 153 -0.17 -13.33 15.22
C THR A 153 -1.01 -13.57 16.46
N ASP A 154 -0.48 -13.25 17.65
CA ASP A 154 -1.19 -13.36 18.92
C ASP A 154 -2.39 -12.39 18.98
N LEU A 155 -2.32 -11.25 18.28
CA LEU A 155 -3.46 -10.34 18.07
C LEU A 155 -4.47 -10.82 17.01
N GLY A 156 -4.20 -11.94 16.34
CA GLY A 156 -5.11 -12.56 15.38
C GLY A 156 -4.97 -12.08 13.93
N PHE A 157 -3.90 -11.37 13.58
CA PHE A 157 -3.65 -10.97 12.20
C PHE A 157 -3.23 -12.17 11.33
N THR A 158 -3.69 -12.16 10.08
CA THR A 158 -3.29 -13.17 9.08
C THR A 158 -1.87 -12.92 8.56
N PRO A 159 -1.17 -13.91 8.00
CA PRO A 159 0.18 -13.71 7.47
C PRO A 159 0.31 -12.59 6.41
N LEU A 160 -0.69 -12.44 5.55
CA LEU A 160 -0.74 -11.33 4.58
C LEU A 160 -0.84 -9.97 5.27
N GLN A 161 -1.66 -9.87 6.32
CA GLN A 161 -1.79 -8.65 7.12
C GLN A 161 -0.50 -8.36 7.89
N ILE A 162 0.11 -9.35 8.52
CA ILE A 162 1.37 -9.21 9.26
C ILE A 162 2.46 -8.64 8.36
N ARG A 163 2.58 -9.18 7.15
CA ARG A 163 3.54 -8.68 6.16
C ARG A 163 3.27 -7.22 5.78
N SER A 164 2.01 -6.86 5.54
CA SER A 164 1.61 -5.50 5.18
C SER A 164 1.92 -4.51 6.31
N ILE A 165 1.51 -4.85 7.54
CA ILE A 165 1.76 -4.06 8.75
C ILE A 165 3.25 -3.88 9.01
N TYR A 166 4.05 -4.94 8.87
CA TYR A 166 5.50 -4.84 9.07
C TYR A 166 6.20 -4.08 7.95
N LYS A 167 5.71 -4.19 6.71
CA LYS A 167 6.24 -3.40 5.59
C LYS A 167 6.03 -1.89 5.83
N GLU A 168 4.91 -1.52 6.43
CA GLU A 168 4.56 -0.13 6.74
C GLU A 168 5.35 0.41 7.94
N PHE A 169 5.35 -0.32 9.07
CA PHE A 169 5.87 0.21 10.34
C PHE A 169 7.27 -0.31 10.73
N GLY A 170 7.75 -1.37 10.08
CA GLY A 170 9.05 -1.98 10.31
C GLY A 170 9.34 -2.28 11.78
N VAL A 171 10.50 -1.83 12.25
CA VAL A 171 10.96 -2.09 13.63
C VAL A 171 10.08 -1.43 14.70
N LEU A 172 9.23 -0.46 14.34
CA LEU A 172 8.34 0.26 15.24
C LEU A 172 6.96 -0.40 15.37
N THR A 173 6.67 -1.48 14.60
CA THR A 173 5.36 -2.15 14.56
C THR A 173 4.77 -2.38 15.95
N ILE A 174 5.50 -3.02 16.87
CA ILE A 174 4.98 -3.35 18.21
C ILE A 174 4.63 -2.06 18.98
N GLN A 175 5.48 -1.04 18.91
CA GLN A 175 5.28 0.22 19.63
C GLN A 175 4.05 0.96 19.10
N ILE A 176 3.93 1.06 17.78
CA ILE A 176 2.82 1.73 17.11
C ILE A 176 1.49 1.02 17.42
N VAL A 177 1.44 -0.32 17.25
CA VAL A 177 0.21 -1.09 17.47
C VAL A 177 -0.19 -1.14 18.95
N LYS A 178 0.76 -1.16 19.90
CA LYS A 178 0.43 -1.03 21.32
C LYS A 178 -0.12 0.35 21.68
N LYS A 179 0.40 1.41 21.05
CA LYS A 179 -0.05 2.79 21.29
C LYS A 179 -1.42 3.05 20.67
N ASN A 180 -1.62 2.62 19.42
CA ASN A 180 -2.86 2.74 18.69
C ASN A 180 -3.01 1.52 17.75
N PRO A 181 -3.75 0.47 18.13
CA PRO A 181 -3.95 -0.70 17.28
C PRO A 181 -4.79 -0.42 16.05
N TYR A 182 -5.51 0.70 15.98
CA TYR A 182 -6.27 1.10 14.80
C TYR A 182 -5.39 1.73 13.71
N SER A 183 -4.16 2.17 14.02
CA SER A 183 -3.21 2.65 13.00
C SER A 183 -2.94 1.64 11.87
N VAL A 184 -3.15 0.35 12.12
CA VAL A 184 -2.99 -0.70 11.10
C VAL A 184 -4.03 -0.60 9.97
N THR A 185 -5.12 0.16 10.11
CA THR A 185 -6.11 0.34 9.04
C THR A 185 -5.55 1.08 7.83
N ASP A 186 -4.44 1.81 8.01
CA ASP A 186 -3.71 2.48 6.93
C ASP A 186 -3.08 1.44 5.96
N CYS A 187 -2.90 0.20 6.43
CA CYS A 187 -2.46 -0.91 5.61
C CYS A 187 -3.63 -1.47 4.80
N SER A 188 -3.56 -1.41 3.47
CA SER A 188 -4.64 -1.82 2.54
C SER A 188 -5.18 -3.25 2.72
N SER A 189 -4.42 -4.15 3.36
CA SER A 189 -4.86 -5.52 3.66
C SER A 189 -5.63 -5.67 4.98
N VAL A 190 -5.73 -4.60 5.78
CA VAL A 190 -6.28 -4.65 7.14
C VAL A 190 -7.52 -3.77 7.22
N GLY A 191 -8.69 -4.40 7.33
CA GLY A 191 -9.94 -3.68 7.58
C GLY A 191 -10.14 -3.34 9.06
N PHE A 192 -11.11 -2.46 9.33
CA PHE A 192 -11.45 -2.03 10.69
C PHE A 192 -11.73 -3.20 11.65
N GLN A 193 -12.47 -4.24 11.22
CA GLN A 193 -12.79 -5.37 12.09
C GLN A 193 -11.54 -6.10 12.60
N SER A 194 -10.50 -6.27 11.77
CA SER A 194 -9.25 -6.91 12.20
C SER A 194 -8.53 -6.03 13.23
N ALA A 195 -8.48 -4.73 13.01
CA ALA A 195 -7.91 -3.77 13.96
C ALA A 195 -8.70 -3.73 15.28
N ASP A 196 -10.03 -3.76 15.22
CA ASP A 196 -10.91 -3.74 16.40
C ASP A 196 -10.72 -5.00 17.25
N ASN A 197 -10.63 -6.18 16.61
CA ASN A 197 -10.32 -7.45 17.28
C ASN A 197 -8.94 -7.44 17.94
N ALA A 198 -7.93 -6.87 17.28
CA ALA A 198 -6.61 -6.71 17.85
C ALA A 198 -6.63 -5.77 19.07
N ALA A 199 -7.35 -4.65 18.98
CA ALA A 199 -7.56 -3.74 20.11
C ALA A 199 -8.23 -4.43 21.30
N ARG A 200 -9.19 -5.34 21.05
CA ARG A 200 -9.85 -6.14 22.10
C ARG A 200 -8.86 -7.08 22.78
N SER A 201 -8.02 -7.73 21.98
CA SER A 201 -6.98 -8.65 22.47
C SER A 201 -5.93 -7.93 23.32
N LEU A 202 -5.73 -6.62 23.11
CA LEU A 202 -4.90 -5.75 23.94
C LEU A 202 -5.62 -5.21 25.19
N GLY A 203 -6.91 -5.51 25.39
CA GLY A 203 -7.68 -5.07 26.55
C GLY A 203 -8.17 -3.62 26.49
N ILE A 204 -8.18 -3.00 25.30
CA ILE A 204 -8.75 -1.65 25.13
C ILE A 204 -10.27 -1.71 25.38
N SER A 205 -10.92 -0.63 25.82
CA SER A 205 -12.37 -0.58 26.07
C SER A 205 -13.18 -0.46 24.77
N VAL A 206 -14.41 -1.00 24.73
CA VAL A 206 -15.29 -0.91 23.55
C VAL A 206 -15.84 0.50 23.35
N ASP A 207 -15.80 1.30 24.42
CA ASP A 207 -16.17 2.71 24.45
C ASP A 207 -14.94 3.63 24.29
N ASP A 208 -13.76 3.08 23.99
CA ASP A 208 -12.54 3.87 23.86
C ASP A 208 -12.68 4.92 22.74
N PRO A 209 -12.39 6.21 23.00
CA PRO A 209 -12.51 7.27 21.99
C PRO A 209 -11.72 7.00 20.71
N MET A 210 -10.58 6.31 20.81
CA MET A 210 -9.76 5.93 19.67
C MET A 210 -10.51 5.00 18.71
N ARG A 211 -11.28 4.04 19.23
CA ARG A 211 -12.13 3.15 18.43
C ARG A 211 -13.12 3.95 17.61
N VAL A 212 -13.76 4.94 18.24
CA VAL A 212 -14.76 5.80 17.60
C VAL A 212 -14.12 6.67 16.51
N LYS A 213 -13.00 7.34 16.82
CA LYS A 213 -12.28 8.17 15.86
C LYS A 213 -11.82 7.37 14.64
N SER A 214 -11.19 6.22 14.87
CA SER A 214 -10.73 5.35 13.79
C SER A 214 -11.88 4.75 12.98
N MET A 215 -13.02 4.48 13.61
CA MET A 215 -14.22 4.04 12.90
C MET A 215 -14.74 5.11 11.94
N ILE A 216 -14.80 6.36 12.39
CA ILE A 216 -15.23 7.49 11.56
C ILE A 216 -14.28 7.69 10.38
N LEU A 217 -12.97 7.74 10.63
CA LEU A 217 -11.96 7.90 9.58
C LEU A 217 -12.01 6.75 8.57
N PHE A 218 -12.06 5.51 9.04
CA PHE A 218 -12.16 4.33 8.18
C PHE A 218 -13.39 4.38 7.26
N LEU A 219 -14.55 4.78 7.78
CA LEU A 219 -15.77 4.88 6.99
C LEU A 219 -15.73 6.05 5.99
N MET A 220 -15.11 7.17 6.36
CA MET A 220 -14.89 8.28 5.42
C MET A 220 -13.97 7.85 4.28
N GLU A 221 -12.88 7.13 4.58
CA GLU A 221 -11.99 6.57 3.56
C GLU A 221 -12.70 5.53 2.67
N ASP A 222 -13.51 4.65 3.26
CA ASP A 222 -14.26 3.65 2.51
C ASP A 222 -15.27 4.29 1.56
N LEU A 223 -16.02 5.30 2.03
CA LEU A 223 -16.95 6.09 1.19
C LEU A 223 -16.21 6.84 0.07
N SER A 224 -15.03 7.40 0.34
CA SER A 224 -14.19 8.06 -0.66
C SER A 224 -13.70 7.07 -1.72
N ARG A 225 -13.15 5.91 -1.31
CA ARG A 225 -12.57 4.91 -2.21
C ARG A 225 -13.60 4.10 -3.00
N SER A 226 -14.72 3.74 -2.38
CA SER A 226 -15.70 2.83 -2.98
C SER A 226 -16.79 3.54 -3.77
N GLU A 227 -17.21 4.73 -3.32
CA GLU A 227 -18.30 5.49 -3.92
C GLU A 227 -17.85 6.81 -4.57
N GLY A 228 -16.61 7.25 -4.31
CA GLY A 228 -16.06 8.48 -4.89
C GLY A 228 -16.47 9.77 -4.18
N HIS A 229 -16.90 9.69 -2.91
CA HIS A 229 -17.27 10.86 -2.12
C HIS A 229 -16.03 11.68 -1.71
N MET A 230 -15.95 12.95 -2.12
CA MET A 230 -14.91 13.88 -1.64
C MET A 230 -15.20 14.41 -0.23
N TRP A 231 -16.46 14.40 0.18
CA TRP A 231 -16.93 14.80 1.50
C TRP A 231 -18.17 14.01 1.86
N VAL A 232 -18.48 14.00 3.15
CA VAL A 232 -19.67 13.34 3.69
C VAL A 232 -20.37 14.25 4.69
N THR A 233 -21.60 13.91 5.05
CA THR A 233 -22.33 14.55 6.15
C THR A 233 -22.29 13.67 7.40
N SER A 234 -22.58 14.26 8.56
CA SER A 234 -22.76 13.50 9.81
C SER A 234 -23.80 12.39 9.68
N SER A 235 -24.88 12.59 8.90
CA SER A 235 -25.92 11.58 8.69
C SER A 235 -25.42 10.41 7.84
N MET A 236 -24.61 10.67 6.82
CA MET A 236 -23.98 9.61 6.01
C MET A 236 -23.06 8.74 6.85
N ILE A 237 -22.20 9.35 7.69
CA ILE A 237 -21.30 8.59 8.57
C ILE A 237 -22.11 7.73 9.54
N ARG A 238 -23.17 8.28 10.18
CA ARG A 238 -24.04 7.51 11.08
C ARG A 238 -24.70 6.32 10.39
N SER A 239 -25.21 6.51 9.18
CA SER A 239 -25.79 5.42 8.38
C SER A 239 -24.74 4.35 8.06
N ALA A 240 -23.52 4.77 7.70
CA ALA A 240 -22.40 3.87 7.42
C ALA A 240 -21.98 3.07 8.67
N VAL A 241 -21.91 3.71 9.85
CA VAL A 241 -21.65 3.04 11.14
C VAL A 241 -22.69 1.96 11.39
N PHE A 242 -23.98 2.30 11.29
CA PHE A 242 -25.07 1.35 11.49
C PHE A 242 -24.98 0.15 10.54
N ASN A 243 -24.72 0.41 9.25
CA ASN A 243 -24.54 -0.65 8.26
C ASN A 243 -23.31 -1.51 8.54
N MET A 244 -22.22 -0.93 9.04
CA MET A 244 -21.01 -1.65 9.40
C MET A 244 -21.27 -2.63 10.54
N PHE A 245 -21.95 -2.22 11.61
CA PHE A 245 -22.34 -3.10 12.72
C PHE A 245 -23.31 -4.22 12.30
N LYS A 246 -24.15 -3.98 11.30
CA LYS A 246 -25.03 -5.03 10.76
C LYS A 246 -24.30 -6.06 9.89
N LYS A 247 -23.35 -5.58 9.08
CA LYS A 247 -22.59 -6.43 8.15
C LYS A 247 -21.47 -7.18 8.86
N LEU A 248 -20.84 -6.52 9.82
CA LEU A 248 -19.71 -7.03 10.58
C LEU A 248 -20.18 -7.30 12.00
N ASN A 249 -19.95 -8.50 12.52
CA ASN A 249 -20.27 -8.85 13.91
C ASN A 249 -19.29 -8.16 14.88
N LEU A 250 -19.37 -6.83 14.96
CA LEU A 250 -18.57 -6.01 15.87
C LEU A 250 -19.13 -6.10 17.29
N THR A 251 -18.25 -5.96 18.27
CA THR A 251 -18.68 -5.91 19.68
C THR A 251 -19.46 -4.63 19.93
N PRO A 252 -20.67 -4.70 20.54
CA PRO A 252 -21.44 -3.53 20.94
C PRO A 252 -20.68 -2.59 21.88
N PHE A 253 -21.15 -1.35 21.98
CA PHE A 253 -20.71 -0.41 23.01
C PHE A 253 -21.33 -0.78 24.36
N THR A 254 -20.76 -0.33 25.49
CA THR A 254 -21.25 -0.72 26.83
C THR A 254 -22.70 -0.26 27.06
N HIS A 255 -23.09 0.87 26.47
CA HIS A 255 -24.40 1.49 26.69
C HIS A 255 -25.31 1.46 25.44
N GLY A 256 -25.07 0.54 24.51
CA GLY A 256 -25.91 0.40 23.32
C GLY A 256 -25.32 -0.48 22.24
N GLU A 257 -26.18 -0.94 21.32
CA GLU A 257 -25.73 -1.74 20.17
C GLU A 257 -24.79 -0.94 19.25
N TYR A 258 -25.01 0.37 19.15
CA TYR A 258 -24.25 1.29 18.31
C TYR A 258 -23.66 2.44 19.13
N MET A 259 -22.77 3.20 18.49
CA MET A 259 -22.17 4.41 19.03
C MET A 259 -23.24 5.45 19.40
N SER A 260 -23.13 6.06 20.59
CA SER A 260 -24.05 7.14 20.99
C SER A 260 -23.71 8.47 20.33
N ASP A 261 -24.70 9.36 20.22
CA ASP A 261 -24.52 10.70 19.64
C ASP A 261 -23.43 11.52 20.35
N SER A 262 -23.31 11.38 21.68
CA SER A 262 -22.26 12.04 22.46
C SER A 262 -20.86 11.60 22.06
N HIS A 263 -20.62 10.28 21.97
CA HIS A 263 -19.34 9.74 21.50
C HIS A 263 -19.03 10.19 20.06
N PHE A 264 -20.04 10.14 19.18
CA PHE A 264 -19.90 10.56 17.80
C PHE A 264 -19.48 12.02 17.67
N PHE A 265 -20.19 12.95 18.33
CA PHE A 265 -19.88 14.37 18.24
C PHE A 265 -18.57 14.76 18.94
N SER A 266 -18.25 14.14 20.09
CA SER A 266 -16.96 14.32 20.76
C SER A 266 -15.80 13.90 19.84
N ALA A 267 -15.92 12.73 19.22
CA ALA A 267 -14.92 12.24 18.27
C ALA A 267 -14.77 13.14 17.04
N LEU A 268 -15.87 13.63 16.47
CA LEU A 268 -15.82 14.60 15.37
C LEU A 268 -15.14 15.91 15.78
N GLN A 269 -15.36 16.39 17.01
CA GLN A 269 -14.72 17.60 17.51
C GLN A 269 -13.22 17.40 17.69
N GLU A 270 -12.80 16.29 18.27
CA GLU A 270 -11.39 15.92 18.41
C GLU A 270 -10.72 15.77 17.04
N LEU A 271 -11.31 15.03 16.11
CA LEU A 271 -10.75 14.85 14.75
C LEU A 271 -10.58 16.17 14.01
N LYS A 272 -11.49 17.14 14.21
CA LYS A 272 -11.34 18.51 13.69
C LYS A 272 -10.21 19.26 14.37
N SER A 273 -10.06 19.11 15.68
CA SER A 273 -8.98 19.73 16.47
C SER A 273 -7.61 19.16 16.10
N ASP A 274 -7.53 17.85 15.87
CA ASP A 274 -6.35 17.11 15.46
C ASP A 274 -5.96 17.41 14.00
N GLY A 275 -6.87 18.04 13.22
CA GLY A 275 -6.65 18.40 11.83
C GLY A 275 -6.82 17.24 10.85
N GLU A 276 -7.38 16.10 11.29
CA GLU A 276 -7.67 14.92 10.48
C GLU A 276 -8.91 15.13 9.60
N ILE A 277 -9.87 15.92 10.09
CA ILE A 277 -11.12 16.25 9.39
C ILE A 277 -11.29 17.76 9.27
N ILE A 278 -11.70 18.22 8.09
CA ILE A 278 -12.05 19.62 7.83
C ILE A 278 -13.56 19.76 7.67
N SER A 279 -14.14 20.79 8.29
CA SER A 279 -15.58 21.08 8.21
C SER A 279 -15.84 22.39 7.46
N LYS A 280 -16.64 22.33 6.39
CA LYS A 280 -17.02 23.48 5.56
C LYS A 280 -18.49 23.36 5.13
N ASN A 281 -19.33 24.32 5.50
CA ASN A 281 -20.74 24.37 5.12
C ASN A 281 -21.47 23.01 5.35
N ASP A 282 -21.36 22.47 6.57
CA ASP A 282 -21.91 21.17 6.99
C ASP A 282 -21.36 19.92 6.26
N LYS A 283 -20.32 20.09 5.44
CA LYS A 283 -19.57 19.00 4.83
C LYS A 283 -18.35 18.66 5.66
N LEU A 284 -18.07 17.37 5.79
CA LEU A 284 -16.90 16.82 6.47
C LEU A 284 -15.99 16.18 5.43
N TYR A 285 -14.73 16.61 5.43
CA TYR A 285 -13.68 16.14 4.55
C TYR A 285 -12.62 15.44 5.35
N LEU A 286 -12.01 14.37 4.82
CA LEU A 286 -10.66 14.01 5.24
C LEU A 286 -9.73 15.18 4.89
N ALA A 287 -8.75 15.48 5.74
CA ALA A 287 -7.84 16.61 5.50
C ALA A 287 -7.08 16.48 4.17
N THR A 288 -6.74 15.26 3.78
CA THR A 288 -6.14 14.94 2.48
C THR A 288 -7.06 15.32 1.32
N ASP A 289 -8.35 14.96 1.43
CA ASP A 289 -9.34 15.15 0.36
C ASP A 289 -9.69 16.65 0.22
N TRP A 290 -9.80 17.36 1.35
CA TRP A 290 -9.95 18.82 1.33
C TRP A 290 -8.75 19.49 0.68
N LYS A 291 -7.53 19.06 1.01
CA LYS A 291 -6.30 19.59 0.39
C LYS A 291 -6.32 19.36 -1.12
N MET A 292 -6.65 18.14 -1.57
CA MET A 292 -6.75 17.83 -2.99
C MET A 292 -7.81 18.67 -3.71
N GLU A 293 -9.01 18.84 -3.13
CA GLU A 293 -10.08 19.66 -3.72
C GLU A 293 -9.68 21.14 -3.78
N SER A 294 -9.20 21.69 -2.67
CA SER A 294 -8.85 23.11 -2.56
C SER A 294 -7.67 23.48 -3.46
N GLU A 295 -6.61 22.68 -3.48
CA GLU A 295 -5.46 22.89 -4.38
C GLU A 295 -5.87 22.76 -5.84
N SER A 296 -6.78 21.84 -6.18
CA SER A 296 -7.29 21.70 -7.55
C SER A 296 -8.10 22.92 -7.96
N ALA A 297 -9.03 23.38 -7.10
CA ALA A 297 -9.84 24.57 -7.34
C ALA A 297 -8.96 25.82 -7.49
N GLU A 298 -7.97 26.00 -6.62
CA GLU A 298 -7.02 27.10 -6.68
C GLU A 298 -6.20 27.06 -7.97
N ASN A 299 -5.71 25.88 -8.38
CA ASN A 299 -4.96 25.69 -9.61
C ASN A 299 -5.78 25.98 -10.87
N ILE A 300 -7.07 25.65 -10.87
CA ILE A 300 -8.01 25.98 -11.95
C ILE A 300 -8.25 27.49 -11.96
N ALA A 301 -8.59 28.10 -10.82
CA ALA A 301 -8.82 29.53 -10.70
C ALA A 301 -7.61 30.35 -11.17
N LYS A 302 -6.40 29.96 -10.76
CA LYS A 302 -5.13 30.53 -11.23
C LYS A 302 -5.01 30.49 -12.74
N ARG A 303 -5.38 29.40 -13.41
CA ARG A 303 -5.30 29.29 -14.88
C ARG A 303 -6.33 30.17 -15.61
N ILE A 304 -7.50 30.39 -15.02
CA ILE A 304 -8.55 31.21 -15.59
C ILE A 304 -8.16 32.70 -15.58
N VAL A 305 -7.50 33.17 -14.52
CA VAL A 305 -7.17 34.59 -14.36
C VAL A 305 -5.89 35.04 -15.09
N ILE A 306 -5.03 34.10 -15.50
CA ILE A 306 -3.79 34.49 -16.19
C ILE A 306 -4.13 34.91 -17.63
N GLU A 307 -3.56 36.05 -18.05
CA GLU A 307 -3.77 36.59 -19.40
C GLU A 307 -3.46 35.53 -20.48
N PRO A 308 -4.38 35.32 -21.44
CA PRO A 308 -4.22 34.34 -22.50
C PRO A 308 -3.11 34.74 -23.47
N ILE A 309 -2.56 33.74 -24.15
CA ILE A 309 -1.58 33.97 -25.21
C ILE A 309 -2.34 34.36 -26.47
N LYS A 310 -2.05 35.55 -27.01
CA LYS A 310 -2.66 36.00 -28.27
C LYS A 310 -1.93 35.39 -29.46
N PHE A 311 -2.56 34.43 -30.11
CA PHE A 311 -2.04 33.84 -31.34
C PHE A 311 -2.42 34.70 -32.55
N LYS A 312 -1.44 35.00 -33.41
CA LYS A 312 -1.69 35.69 -34.67
C LYS A 312 -2.16 34.69 -35.73
N ASN A 313 -3.00 35.14 -36.66
CA ASN A 313 -3.39 34.40 -37.88
C ASN A 313 -4.16 33.09 -37.66
N VAL A 314 -4.75 32.85 -36.48
CA VAL A 314 -5.58 31.64 -36.24
C VAL A 314 -6.67 31.45 -37.31
N PRO A 315 -7.45 32.47 -37.71
CA PRO A 315 -8.46 32.29 -38.77
C PRO A 315 -7.87 31.87 -40.11
N SER A 316 -6.69 32.37 -40.47
CA SER A 316 -6.01 32.00 -41.70
C SER A 316 -5.49 30.56 -41.66
N ILE A 317 -5.00 30.12 -40.51
CA ILE A 317 -4.55 28.73 -40.30
C ILE A 317 -5.75 27.76 -40.41
N LEU A 318 -6.90 28.12 -39.84
CA LEU A 318 -8.12 27.30 -39.94
C LEU A 318 -8.61 27.15 -41.38
N LYS A 319 -8.61 28.22 -42.18
CA LYS A 319 -8.96 28.13 -43.61
C LYS A 319 -8.02 27.21 -44.39
N LYS A 320 -6.72 27.23 -44.08
CA LYS A 320 -5.75 26.29 -44.67
C LYS A 320 -6.05 24.85 -44.26
N TYR A 321 -6.43 24.62 -43.01
CA TYR A 321 -6.81 23.31 -42.52
C TYR A 321 -8.06 22.76 -43.22
N GLU A 322 -9.12 23.55 -43.33
CA GLU A 322 -10.36 23.21 -44.06
C GLU A 322 -10.08 22.83 -45.51
N HIS A 323 -9.29 23.65 -46.22
CA HIS A 323 -8.93 23.41 -47.61
C HIS A 323 -8.07 22.15 -47.79
N SER A 324 -7.03 21.97 -46.97
CA SER A 324 -6.11 20.82 -47.07
C SER A 324 -6.75 19.48 -46.71
N HIS A 325 -7.80 19.50 -45.89
CA HIS A 325 -8.51 18.29 -45.45
C HIS A 325 -9.86 18.10 -46.14
N ASN A 326 -10.28 19.03 -47.01
CA ASN A 326 -11.56 19.05 -47.71
C ASN A 326 -12.75 18.87 -46.74
N ILE A 327 -12.78 19.70 -45.69
CA ILE A 327 -13.83 19.74 -44.68
C ILE A 327 -14.26 21.18 -44.42
N GLU A 328 -15.42 21.34 -43.77
CA GLU A 328 -15.92 22.63 -43.28
C GLU A 328 -16.15 22.50 -41.77
N LEU A 329 -15.55 23.39 -40.98
CA LEU A 329 -15.73 23.41 -39.54
C LEU A 329 -17.01 24.18 -39.20
N SER A 330 -17.77 23.69 -38.23
CA SER A 330 -18.94 24.44 -37.74
C SER A 330 -18.52 25.69 -36.98
N ASP A 331 -19.42 26.67 -36.87
CA ASP A 331 -19.19 27.88 -36.07
C ASP A 331 -18.78 27.57 -34.62
N GLU A 332 -19.36 26.52 -34.03
CA GLU A 332 -19.01 26.03 -32.69
C GLU A 332 -17.58 25.48 -32.63
N GLN A 333 -17.14 24.73 -33.64
CA GLN A 333 -15.77 24.20 -33.72
C GLN A 333 -14.76 25.33 -33.92
N CYS A 334 -15.07 26.29 -34.80
CA CYS A 334 -14.27 27.48 -35.00
C CYS A 334 -14.14 28.30 -33.71
N SER A 335 -15.26 28.55 -33.01
CA SER A 335 -15.28 29.25 -31.72
C SER A 335 -14.46 28.51 -30.66
N ALA A 336 -14.58 27.17 -30.58
CA ALA A 336 -13.80 26.35 -29.67
C ALA A 336 -12.29 26.48 -29.93
N ILE A 337 -11.85 26.50 -31.19
CA ILE A 337 -10.42 26.67 -31.51
C ILE A 337 -9.94 28.09 -31.22
N MET A 338 -10.75 29.10 -31.56
CA MET A 338 -10.46 30.51 -31.27
C MET A 338 -10.37 30.80 -29.76
N SER A 339 -11.03 29.99 -28.92
CA SER A 339 -11.00 30.14 -27.45
C SER A 339 -9.58 30.11 -26.87
N LEU A 340 -8.62 29.45 -27.53
CA LEU A 340 -7.21 29.43 -27.13
C LEU A 340 -6.57 30.82 -27.02
N SER A 341 -7.05 31.78 -27.82
CA SER A 341 -6.53 33.16 -27.77
C SER A 341 -7.12 33.98 -26.62
N ASN A 342 -8.13 33.44 -25.93
CA ASN A 342 -8.91 34.14 -24.91
C ASN A 342 -8.82 33.49 -23.52
N THR A 343 -8.38 32.23 -23.42
CA THR A 343 -8.21 31.53 -22.14
C THR A 343 -7.02 30.57 -22.17
N ARG A 344 -6.40 30.33 -21.00
CA ARG A 344 -5.37 29.29 -20.82
C ARG A 344 -5.95 27.91 -20.48
N LEU A 345 -7.25 27.84 -20.19
CA LEU A 345 -7.95 26.61 -19.89
C LEU A 345 -9.29 26.61 -20.62
N SER A 346 -9.49 25.60 -21.47
CA SER A 346 -10.74 25.40 -22.21
C SER A 346 -11.22 23.98 -21.97
N VAL A 347 -12.52 23.82 -21.73
CA VAL A 347 -13.17 22.51 -21.56
C VAL A 347 -14.17 22.36 -22.69
N ILE A 348 -13.99 21.32 -23.50
CA ILE A 348 -14.83 21.06 -24.66
C ILE A 348 -15.62 19.78 -24.42
N THR A 349 -16.92 19.94 -24.28
CA THR A 349 -17.86 18.84 -24.05
C THR A 349 -18.70 18.58 -25.29
N GLY A 350 -19.16 17.33 -25.48
CA GLY A 350 -20.23 17.06 -26.42
C GLY A 350 -20.62 15.58 -26.44
N PHE A 351 -21.74 15.25 -27.06
CA PHE A 351 -22.19 13.86 -27.23
C PHE A 351 -21.38 13.09 -28.29
N PRO A 352 -21.45 11.76 -28.35
CA PRO A 352 -20.88 11.00 -29.47
C PRO A 352 -21.38 11.53 -30.83
N GLY A 353 -20.51 11.55 -31.84
CA GLY A 353 -20.86 12.02 -33.20
C GLY A 353 -20.76 13.53 -33.46
N THR A 354 -20.55 14.37 -32.43
CA THR A 354 -20.46 15.85 -32.56
C THR A 354 -19.15 16.38 -33.17
N GLY A 355 -18.36 15.56 -33.86
CA GLY A 355 -17.14 16.03 -34.53
C GLY A 355 -15.93 16.34 -33.63
N LYS A 356 -15.92 15.92 -32.35
CA LYS A 356 -14.75 16.06 -31.45
C LYS A 356 -13.43 15.58 -32.03
N THR A 357 -13.47 14.48 -32.80
CA THR A 357 -12.31 13.94 -33.51
C THR A 357 -11.72 14.95 -34.49
N THR A 358 -12.58 15.64 -35.24
CA THR A 358 -12.19 16.70 -36.18
C THR A 358 -11.56 17.86 -35.42
N LEU A 359 -12.19 18.26 -34.32
CA LEU A 359 -11.72 19.36 -33.48
C LEU A 359 -10.33 19.10 -32.87
N ILE A 360 -10.09 17.89 -32.35
CA ILE A 360 -8.77 17.49 -31.83
C ILE A 360 -7.69 17.55 -32.93
N ARG A 361 -8.02 17.11 -34.15
CA ARG A 361 -7.11 17.23 -35.30
C ARG A 361 -6.82 18.68 -35.66
N SER A 362 -7.85 19.54 -35.63
CA SER A 362 -7.69 20.97 -35.87
C SER A 362 -6.78 21.62 -34.84
N PHE A 363 -6.87 21.24 -33.55
CA PHE A 363 -5.96 21.71 -32.52
C PHE A 363 -4.52 21.26 -32.75
N ALA A 364 -4.31 19.97 -33.03
CA ALA A 364 -2.96 19.46 -33.33
C ALA A 364 -2.34 20.17 -34.53
N TYR A 365 -3.11 20.37 -35.61
CA TYR A 365 -2.67 21.10 -36.79
C TYR A 365 -2.36 22.57 -36.46
N LEU A 366 -3.21 23.24 -35.69
CA LEU A 366 -2.98 24.62 -35.25
C LEU A 366 -1.69 24.73 -34.42
N PHE A 367 -1.46 23.81 -33.47
CA PHE A 367 -0.26 23.83 -32.64
C PHE A 367 1.02 23.58 -33.45
N ASP A 368 0.97 22.71 -34.47
CA ASP A 368 2.08 22.51 -35.41
C ASP A 368 2.39 23.80 -36.20
N GLU A 369 1.38 24.46 -36.77
CA GLU A 369 1.54 25.70 -37.54
C GLU A 369 2.04 26.88 -36.69
N LEU A 370 1.72 26.87 -35.39
CA LEU A 370 2.20 27.85 -34.42
C LEU A 370 3.59 27.49 -33.84
N ASN A 371 4.19 26.35 -34.23
CA ASN A 371 5.44 25.81 -33.70
C ASN A 371 5.45 25.67 -32.16
N LEU A 372 4.33 25.24 -31.58
CA LEU A 372 4.23 24.98 -30.15
C LEU A 372 4.72 23.57 -29.81
N ASN A 373 5.40 23.43 -28.68
CA ASN A 373 5.69 22.14 -28.08
C ASN A 373 4.47 21.68 -27.27
N TYR A 374 3.72 20.69 -27.75
CA TYR A 374 2.50 20.21 -27.09
C TYR A 374 2.52 18.71 -26.78
N SER A 375 1.69 18.29 -25.83
CA SER A 375 1.52 16.88 -25.45
C SER A 375 0.08 16.43 -25.56
N LEU A 376 -0.17 15.34 -26.27
CA LEU A 376 -1.50 14.72 -26.34
C LEU A 376 -1.62 13.65 -25.25
N LEU A 377 -2.48 13.91 -24.25
CA LEU A 377 -2.61 13.04 -23.08
C LEU A 377 -3.98 12.39 -22.97
N SER A 378 -4.04 11.21 -22.34
CA SER A 378 -5.30 10.54 -22.04
C SER A 378 -5.24 9.76 -20.71
N PRO A 379 -6.35 9.54 -19.99
CA PRO A 379 -6.33 8.74 -18.77
C PRO A 379 -5.95 7.26 -19.01
N THR A 380 -6.32 6.70 -20.17
CA THR A 380 -6.13 5.27 -20.47
C THR A 380 -5.28 5.04 -21.72
N GLY A 381 -4.56 3.91 -21.76
CA GLY A 381 -3.70 3.57 -22.89
C GLY A 381 -4.45 3.33 -24.21
N ILE A 382 -5.67 2.80 -24.14
CA ILE A 382 -6.53 2.59 -25.33
C ILE A 382 -6.94 3.94 -25.92
N ALA A 383 -7.35 4.89 -25.08
CA ALA A 383 -7.73 6.22 -25.53
C ALA A 383 -6.51 7.01 -26.04
N ALA A 384 -5.33 6.87 -25.43
CA ALA A 384 -4.08 7.44 -25.95
C ALA A 384 -3.70 6.87 -27.33
N LYS A 385 -3.83 5.54 -27.55
CA LYS A 385 -3.61 4.92 -28.87
C LYS A 385 -4.59 5.47 -29.91
N ARG A 386 -5.86 5.61 -29.56
CA ARG A 386 -6.88 6.19 -30.44
C ARG A 386 -6.59 7.66 -30.74
N LEU A 387 -6.19 8.44 -29.74
CA LEU A 387 -5.77 9.84 -29.88
C LEU A 387 -4.58 9.96 -30.84
N SER A 388 -3.58 9.08 -30.69
CA SER A 388 -2.43 9.00 -31.59
C SER A 388 -2.83 8.66 -33.03
N PHE A 389 -3.71 7.67 -33.20
CA PHE A 389 -4.20 7.25 -34.51
C PHE A 389 -4.97 8.36 -35.24
N ILE A 390 -5.84 9.07 -34.50
CA ILE A 390 -6.66 10.15 -35.05
C ILE A 390 -5.79 11.33 -35.48
N THR A 391 -4.84 11.75 -34.64
CA THR A 391 -4.01 12.93 -34.86
C THR A 391 -2.78 12.66 -35.71
N LYS A 392 -2.39 11.39 -35.87
CA LYS A 392 -1.09 10.96 -36.43
C LYS A 392 0.11 11.53 -35.66
N LYS A 393 -0.08 11.82 -34.37
CA LYS A 393 0.94 12.35 -33.45
C LYS A 393 1.14 11.38 -32.28
N SER A 394 2.25 11.52 -31.57
CA SER A 394 2.49 10.74 -30.36
C SER A 394 1.54 11.21 -29.25
N ALA A 395 0.78 10.28 -28.67
CA ALA A 395 0.00 10.51 -27.47
C ALA A 395 0.33 9.47 -26.41
N SER A 396 0.20 9.84 -25.14
CA SER A 396 0.53 8.96 -24.02
C SER A 396 -0.52 9.05 -22.91
N THR A 397 -0.39 8.18 -21.90
CA THR A 397 -1.23 8.32 -20.72
C THR A 397 -0.75 9.46 -19.84
N ILE A 398 -1.64 10.09 -19.07
CA ILE A 398 -1.26 11.13 -18.10
C ILE A 398 -0.18 10.60 -17.14
N HIS A 399 -0.33 9.36 -16.64
CA HIS A 399 0.66 8.68 -15.82
C HIS A 399 2.04 8.57 -16.49
N ARG A 400 2.08 8.18 -17.77
CA ARG A 400 3.35 8.03 -18.49
C ARG A 400 4.01 9.38 -18.77
N ALA A 401 3.23 10.38 -19.15
CA ALA A 401 3.74 11.72 -19.45
C ALA A 401 4.32 12.40 -18.21
N LEU A 402 3.64 12.28 -17.07
CA LEU A 402 4.08 12.88 -15.82
C LEU A 402 5.07 12.00 -15.02
N GLY A 403 5.59 10.93 -15.64
CA GLY A 403 6.64 10.08 -15.07
C GLY A 403 6.22 9.34 -13.80
N TYR A 404 5.02 8.77 -13.77
CA TYR A 404 4.54 7.98 -12.63
C TYR A 404 5.32 6.66 -12.51
N THR A 405 5.94 6.43 -11.35
CA THR A 405 6.78 5.26 -11.09
C THR A 405 6.02 4.14 -10.36
N ARG A 406 6.60 2.93 -10.32
CA ARG A 406 6.01 1.79 -9.60
C ARG A 406 5.97 2.00 -8.09
N GLU A 407 6.85 2.87 -7.60
CA GLU A 407 6.96 3.29 -6.21
C GLU A 407 5.90 4.35 -5.83
N GLY A 408 5.04 4.77 -6.78
CA GLY A 408 3.96 5.72 -6.54
C GLY A 408 4.39 7.18 -6.56
N THR A 409 5.56 7.48 -7.15
CA THR A 409 6.09 8.84 -7.24
C THR A 409 5.87 9.44 -8.63
N TRP A 410 5.81 10.77 -8.69
CA TRP A 410 5.70 11.52 -9.94
C TRP A 410 7.03 12.23 -10.22
N GLU A 411 7.57 12.07 -11.43
CA GLU A 411 8.75 12.81 -11.87
C GLU A 411 8.47 14.31 -11.99
N PHE A 412 7.28 14.65 -12.49
CA PHE A 412 6.85 16.04 -12.68
C PHE A 412 5.84 16.47 -11.61
N GLY A 413 6.01 17.69 -11.10
CA GLY A 413 5.20 18.27 -10.03
C GLY A 413 5.49 19.76 -9.84
N GLN A 414 5.33 20.26 -8.61
CA GLN A 414 5.51 21.69 -8.32
C GLN A 414 6.95 22.19 -8.50
N TYR A 415 7.94 21.32 -8.23
CA TYR A 415 9.37 21.67 -8.28
C TYR A 415 10.03 21.30 -9.62
N ASN A 416 9.51 20.27 -10.31
CA ASN A 416 9.96 19.86 -11.63
C ASN A 416 8.78 19.95 -12.60
N LYS A 417 8.62 21.08 -13.29
CA LYS A 417 7.44 21.33 -14.12
C LYS A 417 7.50 20.53 -15.43
N TYR A 418 6.36 20.00 -15.86
CA TYR A 418 6.21 19.38 -17.17
C TYR A 418 6.32 20.47 -18.26
N SER A 419 7.42 20.47 -19.01
CA SER A 419 7.81 21.59 -19.88
C SER A 419 7.20 21.46 -21.29
N VAL A 420 5.97 21.95 -21.43
CA VAL A 420 5.26 22.07 -22.71
C VAL A 420 4.46 23.37 -22.77
N ASP A 421 4.20 23.85 -23.98
CA ASP A 421 3.40 25.05 -24.24
C ASP A 421 1.90 24.74 -24.15
N ALA A 422 1.48 23.51 -24.50
CA ALA A 422 0.09 23.07 -24.45
C ALA A 422 -0.06 21.57 -24.11
N VAL A 423 -1.19 21.21 -23.51
CA VAL A 423 -1.61 19.84 -23.15
C VAL A 423 -3.02 19.58 -23.65
#